data_AF-A0AAD7MC99-F1
#
_entry.id   AF-A0AAD7MC99-F1
#
_cell.length_a   1.000
_cell.length_b   1.000
_cell.length_c   1.000
_cell.angle_alpha   90.00
_cell.angle_beta   90.00
_cell.angle_gamma   90.00
#
_symmetry.space_group_name_H-M   'P 1'
#
loop_
_entity.id
_entity.type
_entity.pdbx_description
1 polymer ?
#
loop_
_entity_poly.entity_id
_entity_poly.type
_entity_poly.pdbx_seq_one_letter_code
_entity_poly.pdbx_strand_id
1 'polypeptide(L)'
;MSEALGNLREAYQILHRNVIRTLHTQRGADTQLTVQVNEALQFFAAAQLHQAAFPPEDFATLDRSITDMIDSLNDTRHLSSDPPTTSNIVLTTRTSQGGRPRVDIDPAFLSQALALRGPTHLQEVFNVSARTIRRRALEYGLVEPGAPVYTNTEQADGSTSRTYASTSAAVSTITDIFIFHPPDVPTVWAANARRTAQSRRLSRSTQSHCCLLSPYHDSLLH
;
A
#
# COMPACT_ATOMS: atom_id res chain seq x y z
N MET A 1 -20.00 22.85 -31.08
CA MET A 1 -20.24 23.19 -29.65
C MET A 1 -20.39 21.96 -28.76
N SER A 2 -20.95 20.84 -29.24
CA SER A 2 -21.02 19.57 -28.49
C SER A 2 -19.66 19.01 -28.07
N GLU A 3 -18.63 19.17 -28.90
CA GLU A 3 -17.27 18.69 -28.62
C GLU A 3 -16.64 19.36 -27.39
N ALA A 4 -16.83 20.68 -27.22
CA ALA A 4 -16.30 21.41 -26.06
C ALA A 4 -16.91 20.92 -24.73
N LEU A 5 -18.21 20.60 -24.72
CA LEU A 5 -18.88 20.02 -23.55
C LEU A 5 -18.37 18.61 -23.25
N GLY A 6 -18.08 17.81 -24.29
CA GLY A 6 -17.46 16.49 -24.13
C GLY A 6 -16.12 16.59 -23.42
N ASN A 7 -15.25 17.50 -23.89
CA ASN A 7 -13.94 17.73 -23.31
C ASN A 7 -14.01 18.22 -21.85
N LEU A 8 -14.95 19.12 -21.53
CA LEU A 8 -15.15 19.59 -20.15
C LEU A 8 -15.62 18.47 -19.22
N ARG A 9 -16.51 17.59 -19.68
CA ARG A 9 -16.97 16.44 -18.90
C ARG A 9 -15.83 15.46 -18.62
N GLU A 10 -15.00 15.18 -19.62
CA GLU A 10 -13.83 14.32 -19.43
C GLU A 10 -12.82 14.94 -18.46
N ALA A 11 -12.52 16.23 -18.63
CA ALA A 11 -11.63 16.97 -17.73
C ALA A 11 -12.14 16.97 -16.28
N TYR A 12 -13.45 17.14 -16.07
CA TYR A 12 -14.07 17.04 -14.74
C TYR A 12 -13.86 15.65 -14.11
N GLN A 13 -14.04 14.56 -14.87
CA GLN A 13 -13.87 13.20 -14.36
C GLN A 13 -12.41 12.93 -13.95
N ILE A 14 -11.45 13.48 -14.70
CA ILE A 14 -10.02 13.39 -14.38
C ILE A 14 -9.73 14.18 -13.10
N LEU A 15 -10.19 15.44 -13.01
CA LEU A 15 -10.02 16.29 -11.84
C LEU A 15 -10.60 15.61 -10.59
N HIS A 16 -11.85 15.16 -10.64
CA HIS A 16 -12.52 14.50 -9.52
C HIS A 16 -11.76 13.25 -9.04
N ARG A 17 -11.28 12.42 -9.96
CA ARG A 17 -10.46 11.24 -9.61
C ARG A 17 -9.14 11.64 -8.93
N ASN A 18 -8.49 12.68 -9.42
CA ASN A 18 -7.22 13.17 -8.86
C ASN A 18 -7.43 13.75 -7.45
N VAL A 19 -8.52 14.52 -7.24
CA VAL A 19 -8.90 15.05 -5.93
C VAL A 19 -9.17 13.90 -4.95
N ILE A 20 -10.01 12.91 -5.31
CA ILE A 20 -10.27 11.75 -4.44
C ILE A 20 -8.97 11.03 -4.08
N ARG A 21 -8.10 10.77 -5.06
CA ARG A 21 -6.82 10.10 -4.82
C ARG A 21 -5.95 10.91 -3.86
N THR A 22 -5.90 12.23 -4.03
CA THR A 22 -5.09 13.14 -3.20
C THR A 22 -5.61 13.15 -1.76
N LEU A 23 -6.92 13.29 -1.57
CA LEU A 23 -7.56 13.26 -0.25
C LEU A 23 -7.26 11.96 0.52
N HIS A 24 -7.20 10.82 -0.17
CA HIS A 24 -6.91 9.54 0.46
C HIS A 24 -5.43 9.26 0.71
N THR A 25 -4.53 9.74 -0.15
CA THR A 25 -3.12 9.32 -0.12
C THR A 25 -2.18 10.37 0.45
N GLN A 26 -2.60 11.63 0.57
CA GLN A 26 -1.65 12.74 0.77
C GLN A 26 -1.97 13.67 1.94
N ARG A 27 -2.48 13.11 3.04
CA ARG A 27 -2.51 13.83 4.32
C ARG A 27 -1.07 14.16 4.74
N GLY A 28 -0.63 15.41 4.56
CA GLY A 28 0.75 15.83 4.81
C GLY A 28 1.42 16.61 3.68
N ALA A 29 0.97 16.49 2.43
CA ALA A 29 1.66 17.07 1.27
C ALA A 29 1.03 18.40 0.82
N ASP A 30 1.30 19.48 1.58
CA ASP A 30 0.72 20.82 1.38
C ASP A 30 0.84 21.34 -0.07
N THR A 31 1.99 21.10 -0.70
CA THR A 31 2.26 21.54 -2.08
C THR A 31 1.33 20.86 -3.09
N GLN A 32 1.04 19.57 -2.90
CA GLN A 32 0.18 18.83 -3.83
C GLN A 32 -1.29 19.17 -3.62
N LEU A 33 -1.72 19.39 -2.37
CA LEU A 33 -3.06 19.91 -2.08
C LEU A 33 -3.26 21.28 -2.75
N THR A 34 -2.26 22.17 -2.67
CA THR A 34 -2.31 23.49 -3.32
C THR A 34 -2.41 23.38 -4.85
N VAL A 35 -1.67 22.46 -5.46
CA VAL A 35 -1.76 22.20 -6.92
C VAL A 35 -3.19 21.76 -7.29
N GLN A 36 -3.79 20.84 -6.53
CA GLN A 36 -5.15 20.36 -6.83
C GLN A 36 -6.21 21.45 -6.64
N VAL A 37 -6.09 22.32 -5.63
CA VAL A 37 -6.97 23.48 -5.46
C VAL A 37 -6.87 24.41 -6.67
N ASN A 38 -5.66 24.71 -7.13
CA ASN A 38 -5.44 25.55 -8.31
C ASN A 38 -6.00 24.92 -9.59
N GLU A 39 -5.83 23.62 -9.79
CA GLU A 39 -6.42 22.89 -10.92
C GLU A 39 -7.95 22.95 -10.90
N ALA A 40 -8.58 22.80 -9.73
CA ALA A 40 -10.03 22.91 -9.58
C ALA A 40 -10.53 24.34 -9.89
N LEU A 41 -9.84 25.37 -9.42
CA LEU A 41 -10.16 26.77 -9.72
C LEU A 41 -10.01 27.10 -11.21
N GLN A 42 -8.94 26.62 -11.85
CA GLN A 42 -8.72 26.79 -13.29
C GLN A 42 -9.81 26.10 -14.11
N PHE A 43 -10.17 24.86 -13.73
CA PHE A 43 -11.26 24.14 -14.37
C PHE A 43 -12.60 24.89 -14.23
N PHE A 44 -12.90 25.42 -13.04
CA PHE A 44 -14.11 26.19 -12.81
C PHE A 44 -14.18 27.47 -13.64
N ALA A 45 -13.08 28.22 -13.71
CA ALA A 45 -12.99 29.39 -14.58
C ALA A 45 -13.24 29.04 -16.05
N ALA A 46 -12.68 27.92 -16.53
CA ALA A 46 -12.93 27.44 -17.89
C ALA A 46 -14.41 27.05 -18.10
N ALA A 47 -15.04 26.39 -17.13
CA ALA A 47 -16.45 26.04 -17.19
C ALA A 47 -17.37 27.28 -17.22
N GLN A 48 -17.04 28.34 -16.47
CA GLN A 48 -17.78 29.60 -16.48
C GLN A 48 -17.80 30.27 -17.86
N LEU A 49 -16.69 30.24 -18.60
CA LEU A 49 -16.64 30.76 -19.98
C LEU A 49 -17.62 30.05 -20.92
N HIS A 50 -17.98 28.82 -20.59
CA HIS A 50 -18.91 27.99 -21.36
C HIS A 50 -20.30 27.88 -20.70
N GLN A 51 -20.63 28.71 -19.71
CA GLN A 51 -21.89 28.63 -18.95
C GLN A 51 -23.14 28.60 -19.85
N ALA A 52 -23.16 29.39 -20.93
CA ALA A 52 -24.28 29.43 -21.88
C ALA A 52 -24.53 28.11 -22.64
N ALA A 53 -23.57 27.19 -22.65
CA ALA A 53 -23.70 25.88 -23.27
C ALA A 53 -24.24 24.80 -22.30
N PHE A 54 -24.31 25.09 -21.00
CA PHE A 54 -24.86 24.16 -20.00
C PHE A 54 -26.34 24.45 -19.75
N PRO A 55 -27.16 23.41 -19.50
CA PRO A 55 -28.41 23.60 -18.78
C PRO A 55 -28.14 24.29 -17.43
N PRO A 56 -29.01 25.21 -16.98
CA PRO A 56 -28.79 25.95 -15.75
C PRO A 56 -28.74 25.02 -14.52
N GLU A 57 -29.52 23.93 -14.51
CA GLU A 57 -29.46 22.93 -13.44
C GLU A 57 -28.13 22.17 -13.38
N ASP A 58 -27.57 21.81 -14.54
CA ASP A 58 -26.31 21.08 -14.63
C ASP A 58 -25.14 21.96 -14.17
N PHE A 59 -25.15 23.23 -14.56
CA PHE A 59 -24.12 24.18 -14.16
C PHE A 59 -24.15 24.45 -12.65
N ALA A 60 -25.34 24.60 -12.05
CA ALA A 60 -25.48 24.75 -10.60
C ALA A 60 -24.98 23.52 -9.83
N THR A 61 -25.16 22.33 -10.39
CA THR A 61 -24.63 21.08 -9.81
C THR A 61 -23.11 21.02 -9.90
N LEU A 62 -22.55 21.43 -11.04
CA LEU A 62 -21.11 21.50 -11.26
C LEU A 62 -20.43 22.50 -10.30
N ASP A 63 -21.02 23.69 -10.15
CA ASP A 63 -20.58 24.74 -9.23
C ASP A 63 -20.47 24.19 -7.80
N ARG A 64 -21.57 23.64 -7.27
CA ARG A 64 -21.59 23.03 -5.94
C ARG A 64 -20.55 21.94 -5.78
N SER A 65 -20.44 21.03 -6.76
CA SER A 65 -19.47 19.94 -6.69
C SER A 65 -18.02 20.42 -6.64
N ILE A 66 -17.69 21.51 -7.34
CA ILE A 66 -16.33 22.07 -7.31
C ILE A 66 -16.06 22.78 -5.99
N THR A 67 -17.03 23.53 -5.47
CA THR A 67 -16.96 24.12 -4.12
C THR A 67 -16.70 23.04 -3.08
N ASP A 68 -17.47 21.95 -3.10
CA ASP A 68 -17.30 20.83 -2.16
C ASP A 68 -15.89 20.20 -2.26
N MET A 69 -15.34 20.07 -3.47
CA MET A 69 -13.97 19.57 -3.68
C MET A 69 -12.91 20.51 -3.09
N ILE A 70 -13.06 21.83 -3.31
CA ILE A 70 -12.13 22.84 -2.81
C ILE A 70 -12.19 22.89 -1.28
N ASP A 71 -13.38 22.90 -0.70
CA ASP A 71 -13.57 22.90 0.75
C ASP A 71 -12.96 21.64 1.37
N SER A 72 -13.19 20.47 0.79
CA SER A 72 -12.58 19.21 1.26
C SER A 72 -11.04 19.22 1.21
N LEU A 73 -10.45 19.83 0.17
CA LEU A 73 -9.00 19.97 0.05
C LEU A 73 -8.44 20.94 1.10
N ASN A 74 -9.13 22.07 1.34
CA ASN A 74 -8.75 23.05 2.35
C ASN A 74 -8.89 22.49 3.76
N ASP A 75 -9.96 21.77 4.07
CA ASP A 75 -10.15 21.09 5.34
C ASP A 75 -9.03 20.07 5.59
N THR A 76 -8.69 19.28 4.58
CA THR A 76 -7.57 18.33 4.66
C THR A 76 -6.24 19.03 4.88
N ARG A 77 -6.04 20.19 4.25
CA ARG A 77 -4.87 21.05 4.46
C ARG A 77 -4.80 21.54 5.90
N HIS A 78 -5.90 22.06 6.44
CA HIS A 78 -5.98 22.52 7.83
C HIS A 78 -5.69 21.38 8.82
N LEU A 79 -6.32 20.22 8.62
CA LEU A 79 -6.07 19.02 9.42
C LEU A 79 -4.62 18.53 9.34
N SER A 80 -3.95 18.75 8.20
CA SER A 80 -2.54 18.40 8.03
C SER A 80 -1.59 19.42 8.66
N SER A 81 -1.99 20.69 8.74
CA SER A 81 -1.17 21.77 9.28
C SER A 81 -1.19 21.80 10.80
N ASP A 82 -2.24 21.26 11.42
CA ASP A 82 -2.32 21.14 12.88
C ASP A 82 -1.41 19.99 13.33
N PRO A 83 -0.28 20.27 14.02
CA PRO A 83 0.55 19.20 14.55
C PRO A 83 -0.32 18.36 15.49
N PRO A 84 -0.26 17.01 15.42
CA PRO A 84 -1.07 16.18 16.30
C PRO A 84 -0.80 16.58 17.74
N THR A 85 -1.82 17.15 18.41
CA THR A 85 -1.70 17.65 19.79
C THR A 85 -1.36 16.50 20.75
N THR A 86 -1.71 15.29 20.35
CA THR A 86 -1.34 14.06 21.03
C THR A 86 0.02 13.57 20.53
N SER A 87 0.94 13.35 21.46
CA SER A 87 2.21 12.67 21.20
C SER A 87 1.98 11.42 20.35
N ASN A 88 2.78 11.24 19.28
CA ASN A 88 2.73 10.06 18.43
C ASN A 88 2.54 8.80 19.28
N ILE A 89 1.47 8.04 19.04
CA ILE A 89 1.21 6.81 19.79
C ILE A 89 2.38 5.87 19.51
N VAL A 90 3.26 5.71 20.50
CA VAL A 90 4.38 4.78 20.41
C VAL A 90 3.83 3.37 20.60
N LEU A 91 3.43 2.75 19.49
CA LEU A 91 2.83 1.41 19.48
C LEU A 91 3.85 0.31 19.74
N THR A 92 5.13 0.57 19.45
CA THR A 92 6.20 -0.40 19.64
C THR A 92 7.42 0.26 20.27
N THR A 93 7.92 -0.35 21.34
CA THR A 93 9.14 0.10 22.01
C THR A 93 10.23 -0.94 21.81
N ARG A 94 11.42 -0.54 21.35
CA ARG A 94 12.58 -1.45 21.27
C ARG A 94 13.33 -1.40 22.59
N THR A 95 13.33 -2.51 23.33
CA THR A 95 14.09 -2.62 24.58
C THR A 95 15.46 -3.26 24.30
N SER A 96 16.54 -2.62 24.76
CA SER A 96 17.92 -3.12 24.64
C SER A 96 18.44 -3.58 26.01
N GLN A 97 18.07 -4.78 26.46
CA GLN A 97 18.61 -5.39 27.70
C GLN A 97 19.65 -6.47 27.40
N GLY A 98 20.69 -6.13 26.62
CA GLY A 98 21.79 -7.03 26.29
C GLY A 98 21.40 -8.16 25.34
N GLY A 99 21.95 -8.16 24.12
CA GLY A 99 21.64 -9.14 23.07
C GLY A 99 20.73 -8.59 21.97
N ARG A 100 20.04 -9.47 21.25
CA ARG A 100 19.18 -9.09 20.11
C ARG A 100 18.02 -8.22 20.60
N PRO A 101 17.82 -6.99 20.07
CA PRO A 101 16.77 -6.09 20.51
C PRO A 101 15.39 -6.75 20.50
N ARG A 102 14.68 -6.60 21.62
CA ARG A 102 13.31 -7.10 21.80
C ARG A 102 12.35 -5.97 21.43
N VAL A 103 11.43 -6.22 20.50
CA VAL A 103 10.33 -5.27 20.21
C VAL A 103 9.21 -5.59 21.18
N ASP A 104 8.79 -4.64 22.00
CA ASP A 104 7.65 -4.71 22.91
C ASP A 104 6.45 -3.98 22.29
N ILE A 105 5.23 -4.51 22.46
CA ILE A 105 3.99 -3.96 21.90
C ILE A 105 3.03 -3.77 23.06
N ASP A 106 2.33 -2.63 23.13
CA ASP A 106 1.31 -2.43 24.18
C ASP A 106 0.25 -3.55 24.14
N PRO A 107 0.09 -4.35 25.21
CA PRO A 107 -0.85 -5.47 25.23
C PRO A 107 -2.31 -5.03 25.06
N ALA A 108 -2.68 -3.85 25.58
CA ALA A 108 -4.05 -3.35 25.48
C ALA A 108 -4.40 -3.05 24.00
N PHE A 109 -3.54 -2.29 23.31
CA PHE A 109 -3.71 -2.02 21.88
C PHE A 109 -3.63 -3.30 21.04
N LEU A 110 -2.69 -4.21 21.32
CA LEU A 110 -2.53 -5.46 20.57
C LEU A 110 -3.78 -6.35 20.68
N SER A 111 -4.43 -6.40 21.85
CA SER A 111 -5.67 -7.17 22.04
C SER A 111 -6.81 -6.68 21.14
N GLN A 112 -7.03 -5.36 21.08
CA GLN A 112 -8.05 -4.75 20.24
C GLN A 112 -7.73 -4.91 18.75
N ALA A 113 -6.46 -4.73 18.39
CA ALA A 113 -6.00 -4.88 17.01
C ALA A 113 -6.22 -6.31 16.51
N LEU A 114 -5.95 -7.33 17.34
CA LEU A 114 -6.17 -8.74 17.00
C LEU A 114 -7.66 -9.11 16.87
N ALA A 115 -8.55 -8.44 17.62
CA ALA A 115 -9.99 -8.62 17.50
C ALA A 115 -10.52 -8.07 16.16
N LEU A 116 -9.92 -7.01 15.63
CA LEU A 116 -10.32 -6.39 14.36
C LEU A 116 -9.65 -7.02 13.14
N ARG A 117 -8.38 -7.42 13.26
CA ARG A 117 -7.56 -7.92 12.14
C ARG A 117 -6.59 -9.01 12.59
N GLY A 118 -6.38 -10.01 11.74
CA GLY A 118 -5.38 -11.05 12.00
C GLY A 118 -3.92 -10.54 11.99
N PRO A 119 -2.96 -11.31 12.55
CA PRO A 119 -1.56 -10.92 12.67
C PRO A 119 -0.89 -10.51 11.34
N THR A 120 -1.32 -11.10 10.22
CA THR A 120 -0.80 -10.84 8.87
C THR A 120 -1.19 -9.47 8.32
N HIS A 121 -2.24 -8.83 8.82
CA HIS A 121 -2.60 -7.47 8.40
C HIS A 121 -2.04 -6.40 9.34
N LEU A 122 -1.60 -6.80 10.54
CA LEU A 122 -1.05 -5.88 11.54
C LEU A 122 0.44 -5.59 11.34
N GLN A 123 1.13 -6.37 10.51
CA GLN A 123 2.57 -6.21 10.22
C GLN A 123 2.93 -4.84 9.64
N GLU A 124 2.06 -4.24 8.81
CA GLU A 124 2.28 -2.90 8.26
C GLU A 124 2.12 -1.80 9.33
N VAL A 125 1.19 -1.98 10.27
CA VAL A 125 0.88 -1.01 11.33
C VAL A 125 2.01 -0.96 12.37
N PHE A 126 2.47 -2.13 12.83
CA PHE A 126 3.53 -2.22 13.83
C PHE A 126 4.94 -2.26 13.23
N ASN A 127 5.06 -2.32 11.90
CA ASN A 127 6.33 -2.50 11.17
C ASN A 127 7.17 -3.68 11.72
N VAL A 128 6.52 -4.81 12.02
CA VAL A 128 7.15 -6.05 12.49
C VAL A 128 6.51 -7.26 11.81
N SER A 129 7.24 -8.36 11.69
CA SER A 129 6.71 -9.58 11.08
C SER A 129 5.50 -10.14 11.85
N ALA A 130 4.54 -10.72 11.13
CA ALA A 130 3.37 -11.38 11.72
C ALA A 130 3.76 -12.45 12.77
N ARG A 131 4.90 -13.13 12.58
CA ARG A 131 5.48 -14.07 13.55
C ARG A 131 5.83 -13.40 14.88
N THR A 132 6.38 -12.19 14.84
CA THR A 132 6.72 -11.41 16.04
C THR A 132 5.46 -10.97 16.78
N ILE A 133 4.45 -10.51 16.05
CA ILE A 133 3.13 -10.13 16.58
C ILE A 133 2.48 -11.33 17.29
N ARG A 134 2.42 -12.49 16.61
CA ARG A 134 1.88 -13.71 17.22
C ARG A 134 2.66 -14.13 18.46
N ARG A 135 3.99 -14.08 18.43
CA ARG A 135 4.82 -14.40 19.61
C ARG A 135 4.50 -13.48 20.79
N ARG A 136 4.32 -12.18 20.55
CA ARG A 136 3.89 -11.22 21.59
C ARG A 136 2.53 -11.55 22.15
N ALA A 137 1.57 -11.83 21.28
CA ALA A 137 0.22 -12.21 21.68
C ALA A 137 0.21 -13.47 22.57
N LEU A 138 1.04 -14.47 22.25
CA LEU A 138 1.24 -15.66 23.09
C LEU A 138 1.87 -15.30 24.44
N GLU A 139 2.92 -14.48 24.45
CA GLU A 139 3.60 -14.05 25.69
C GLU A 139 2.68 -13.26 26.63
N TYR A 140 1.74 -12.48 26.09
CA TYR A 140 0.73 -11.74 26.87
C TYR A 140 -0.54 -12.54 27.17
N GLY A 141 -0.67 -13.79 26.71
CA GLY A 141 -1.86 -14.61 26.91
C GLY A 141 -3.11 -14.13 26.14
N LEU A 142 -2.92 -13.40 25.05
CA LEU A 142 -4.01 -12.89 24.20
C LEU A 142 -4.49 -13.91 23.14
N VAL A 143 -3.65 -14.89 22.82
CA VAL A 143 -3.93 -15.94 21.84
C VAL A 143 -3.49 -17.27 22.43
N GLU A 144 -4.27 -18.31 22.19
CA GLU A 144 -3.91 -19.67 22.62
C GLU A 144 -2.75 -20.22 21.76
N PRO A 145 -1.79 -20.95 22.37
CA PRO A 145 -0.81 -21.72 21.63
C PRO A 145 -1.48 -22.63 20.59
N GLY A 146 -0.89 -22.69 19.39
CA GLY A 146 -1.37 -23.63 18.38
C GLY A 146 -1.13 -25.08 18.83
N ALA A 147 -1.92 -26.01 18.31
CA ALA A 147 -1.69 -27.44 18.51
C ALA A 147 -0.23 -27.80 18.15
N PRO A 148 0.40 -28.72 18.89
CA PRO A 148 1.77 -29.11 18.61
C PRO A 148 1.88 -29.69 17.20
N VAL A 149 2.98 -29.35 16.52
CA VAL A 149 3.26 -29.82 15.15
C VAL A 149 3.48 -31.33 15.12
N TYR A 150 3.92 -31.92 16.22
CA TYR A 150 4.05 -33.37 16.37
C TYR A 150 3.65 -33.83 17.76
N THR A 151 3.15 -35.06 17.84
CA THR A 151 2.91 -35.79 19.08
C THR A 151 3.82 -36.99 19.13
N ASN A 152 4.50 -37.20 20.26
CA ASN A 152 5.25 -38.42 20.52
C ASN A 152 4.33 -39.41 21.23
N THR A 153 4.26 -40.64 20.74
CA THR A 153 3.55 -41.76 21.37
C THR A 153 4.55 -42.85 21.72
N GLU A 154 4.68 -43.17 23.00
CA GLU A 154 5.45 -44.32 23.46
C GLU A 154 4.70 -45.60 23.13
N GLN A 155 5.39 -46.55 22.50
CA GLN A 155 4.86 -47.86 22.15
C GLN A 155 5.18 -48.88 23.27
N ALA A 156 4.46 -49.99 23.29
CA ALA A 156 4.61 -51.02 24.32
C ALA A 156 6.01 -51.69 24.35
N ASP A 157 6.77 -51.56 23.27
CA ASP A 157 8.17 -52.03 23.16
C ASP A 157 9.19 -51.03 23.72
N GLY A 158 8.75 -49.88 24.23
CA GLY A 158 9.60 -48.79 24.72
C GLY A 158 10.13 -47.87 23.61
N SER A 159 9.74 -48.07 22.35
CA SER A 159 10.09 -47.16 21.26
C SER A 159 9.20 -45.92 21.26
N THR A 160 9.72 -44.78 20.77
CA THR A 160 8.95 -43.54 20.64
C THR A 160 8.63 -43.28 19.17
N SER A 161 7.36 -43.31 18.81
CA SER A 161 6.90 -42.89 17.47
C SER A 161 6.51 -41.42 17.48
N ARG A 162 6.94 -40.67 16.45
CA ARG A 162 6.59 -39.25 16.27
C ARG A 162 5.60 -39.11 15.12
N THR A 163 4.40 -38.64 15.45
CA THR A 163 3.36 -38.34 14.45
C THR A 163 3.31 -36.85 14.19
N TYR A 164 3.49 -36.42 12.95
CA TYR A 164 3.41 -35.01 12.56
C TYR A 164 2.00 -34.66 12.10
N ALA A 165 1.42 -33.60 12.66
CA ALA A 165 0.13 -33.04 12.25
C ALA A 165 0.38 -31.84 11.33
N SER A 166 0.13 -32.01 10.03
CA SER A 166 0.10 -30.89 9.09
C SER A 166 -1.23 -30.16 9.22
N THR A 167 -1.20 -28.87 9.59
CA THR A 167 -2.38 -28.00 9.56
C THR A 167 -2.77 -27.58 8.15
N SER A 168 -1.86 -27.69 7.18
CA SER A 168 -2.20 -27.55 5.77
C SER A 168 -2.98 -28.78 5.31
N ALA A 169 -4.09 -28.57 4.61
CA ALA A 169 -4.80 -29.63 3.90
C ALA A 169 -3.79 -30.43 3.06
N ALA A 170 -3.99 -31.75 2.96
CA ALA A 170 -3.12 -32.61 2.16
C ALA A 170 -3.04 -32.03 0.74
N VAL A 171 -1.87 -31.47 0.40
CA VAL A 171 -1.67 -30.73 -0.86
C VAL A 171 -1.67 -31.70 -2.05
N SER A 172 -1.63 -33.01 -1.80
CA SER A 172 -1.71 -34.03 -2.83
C SER A 172 -2.39 -35.30 -2.32
N THR A 173 -3.38 -35.78 -3.06
CA THR A 173 -3.89 -37.16 -2.99
C THR A 173 -3.14 -38.09 -3.94
N ILE A 174 -2.10 -37.59 -4.62
CA ILE A 174 -1.25 -38.42 -5.47
C ILE A 174 -0.53 -39.41 -4.57
N THR A 175 -0.93 -40.68 -4.66
CA THR A 175 -0.20 -41.79 -4.06
C THR A 175 1.16 -41.88 -4.75
N ASP A 176 2.23 -42.03 -3.97
CA ASP A 176 3.65 -42.13 -4.39
C ASP A 176 3.98 -43.23 -5.43
N ILE A 177 2.98 -43.93 -5.96
CA ILE A 177 3.10 -45.01 -6.93
C ILE A 177 3.67 -44.52 -8.28
N PHE A 178 3.63 -43.22 -8.58
CA PHE A 178 4.08 -42.68 -9.88
C PHE A 178 5.34 -41.80 -9.84
N ILE A 179 5.99 -41.60 -8.69
CA ILE A 179 7.11 -40.63 -8.59
C ILE A 179 8.45 -41.18 -9.13
N PHE A 180 8.58 -42.49 -9.37
CA PHE A 180 9.85 -43.12 -9.77
C PHE A 180 9.95 -43.65 -11.21
N HIS A 181 9.21 -43.07 -12.16
CA HIS A 181 9.53 -43.25 -13.59
C HIS A 181 9.69 -41.89 -14.27
N PRO A 182 10.93 -41.40 -14.46
CA PRO A 182 11.13 -40.29 -15.38
C PRO A 182 10.77 -40.78 -16.79
N PRO A 183 9.76 -40.19 -17.47
CA PRO A 183 9.65 -40.39 -18.91
C PRO A 183 10.90 -39.77 -19.56
N ASP A 184 11.52 -40.48 -20.50
CA ASP A 184 12.56 -39.94 -21.36
C ASP A 184 12.03 -38.69 -22.07
N VAL A 185 12.35 -37.50 -21.55
CA VAL A 185 11.97 -36.24 -22.18
C VAL A 185 13.09 -35.85 -23.15
N PRO A 186 12.84 -35.81 -24.48
CA PRO A 186 13.82 -35.28 -25.41
C PRO A 186 14.04 -33.78 -25.19
N THR A 187 15.31 -33.44 -25.29
CA THR A 187 16.05 -32.18 -25.20
C THR A 187 15.43 -30.96 -25.94
N VAL A 188 14.26 -30.44 -25.53
CA VAL A 188 13.67 -29.21 -26.14
C VAL A 188 14.00 -27.92 -25.36
N TRP A 189 14.57 -28.02 -24.15
CA TRP A 189 14.86 -26.83 -23.31
C TRP A 189 16.05 -25.96 -23.75
N ALA A 190 16.82 -26.34 -24.77
CA ALA A 190 17.94 -25.53 -25.25
C ALA A 190 17.51 -24.31 -26.11
N ALA A 191 16.25 -24.22 -26.55
CA ALA A 191 15.83 -23.18 -27.50
C ALA A 191 15.34 -21.86 -26.85
N ASN A 192 14.82 -21.88 -25.63
CA ASN A 192 14.17 -20.69 -25.04
C ASN A 192 15.09 -19.77 -24.21
N ALA A 193 16.28 -20.23 -23.81
CA ALA A 193 17.22 -19.41 -23.03
C ALA A 193 17.88 -18.27 -23.84
N ARG A 194 17.78 -18.27 -25.18
CA ARG A 194 18.40 -17.22 -26.02
C ARG A 194 17.52 -16.00 -26.30
N ARG A 195 16.20 -16.06 -26.05
CA ARG A 195 15.30 -14.91 -26.33
C ARG A 195 15.32 -13.82 -25.25
N THR A 196 15.64 -14.15 -24.00
CA THR A 196 15.59 -13.19 -22.88
C THR A 196 16.82 -12.28 -22.76
N ALA A 197 17.93 -12.60 -23.42
CA ALA A 197 19.14 -11.76 -23.38
C ALA A 197 19.08 -10.55 -24.33
N GLN A 198 18.26 -10.58 -25.38
CA GLN A 198 18.24 -9.54 -26.41
C GLN A 198 17.34 -8.34 -26.08
N SER A 199 16.37 -8.50 -25.18
CA SER A 199 15.42 -7.43 -24.79
C SER A 199 16.04 -6.38 -23.83
N ARG A 200 17.10 -6.71 -23.08
CA ARG A 200 17.71 -5.78 -22.10
C ARG A 200 18.71 -4.78 -22.67
N ARG A 201 19.07 -4.86 -23.97
CA ARG A 201 20.08 -3.97 -24.56
C ARG A 201 19.53 -2.69 -25.19
N LEU A 202 18.21 -2.53 -25.31
CA LEU A 202 17.61 -1.37 -26.00
C LEU A 202 17.03 -0.28 -25.08
N SER A 203 16.99 -0.45 -23.75
CA SER A 203 16.43 0.58 -22.84
C SER A 203 17.45 1.50 -22.14
N ARG A 204 18.76 1.40 -22.44
CA ARG A 204 19.80 2.24 -21.79
C ARG A 204 20.29 3.44 -22.62
N SER A 205 19.65 3.76 -23.75
CA SER A 205 20.17 4.77 -24.71
C SER A 205 19.57 6.18 -24.60
N THR A 206 18.60 6.45 -23.71
CA THR A 206 17.87 7.75 -23.73
C THR A 206 17.98 8.57 -22.43
N GLN A 207 18.90 8.25 -21.53
CA GLN A 207 19.01 8.93 -20.22
C GLN A 207 20.35 9.66 -20.02
N SER A 208 20.84 10.34 -21.06
CA SER A 208 21.95 11.28 -20.98
C SER A 208 21.67 12.46 -21.89
N HIS A 209 20.90 13.45 -21.42
CA HIS A 209 20.96 14.87 -21.85
C HIS A 209 19.82 15.64 -21.20
N CYS A 210 19.97 16.06 -19.95
CA CYS A 210 19.20 17.16 -19.34
C CYS A 210 19.87 17.61 -18.02
N CYS A 211 21.16 17.95 -18.08
CA CYS A 211 21.86 18.63 -16.99
C CYS A 211 22.61 19.82 -17.57
N LEU A 212 21.91 20.86 -18.02
CA LEU A 212 22.53 22.16 -18.25
C LEU A 212 21.54 23.28 -17.92
N LEU A 213 22.00 24.10 -16.96
CA LEU A 213 21.74 25.53 -16.81
C LEU A 213 20.42 25.95 -16.16
N SER A 214 20.51 26.34 -14.89
CA SER A 214 19.85 27.57 -14.44
C SER A 214 20.80 28.37 -13.54
N PRO A 215 21.12 29.63 -13.90
CA PRO A 215 22.02 30.48 -13.13
C PRO A 215 21.30 31.13 -11.95
N TYR A 216 22.02 31.15 -10.83
CA TYR A 216 21.81 32.04 -9.69
C TYR A 216 21.61 33.48 -10.17
N HIS A 217 20.46 34.08 -9.88
CA HIS A 217 20.29 35.53 -9.90
C HIS A 217 20.46 36.06 -8.48
N ASP A 218 21.65 36.60 -8.24
CA ASP A 218 21.90 37.64 -7.24
C ASP A 218 21.09 38.89 -7.59
N SER A 219 20.40 39.48 -6.61
CA SER A 219 19.99 40.90 -6.62
C SER A 219 19.68 41.39 -5.20
N LEU A 220 20.75 41.84 -4.56
CA LEU A 220 20.92 43.07 -3.77
C LEU A 220 19.72 44.03 -3.56
N LEU A 221 19.64 44.53 -2.32
CA LEU A 221 19.39 45.92 -1.89
C LEU A 221 17.98 46.53 -2.08
N HIS A 222 17.24 46.67 -0.97
CA HIS A 222 17.01 47.94 -0.24
C HIS A 222 16.27 47.68 1.08
#